data_AF-A0A2U8W5M6-F1
#
_entry.id   AF-A0A2U8W5M6-F1
#
_cell.length_a   1.000
_cell.length_b   1.000
_cell.length_c   1.000
_cell.angle_alpha   90.00
_cell.angle_beta   90.00
_cell.angle_gamma   90.00
#
_symmetry.space_group_name_H-M   'P 1'
#
loop_
_entity.id
_entity.type
_entity.pdbx_description
1 polymer ?
#
loop_
_entity_poly.entity_id
_entity_poly.type
_entity_poly.pdbx_seq_one_letter_code
_entity_poly.pdbx_strand_id
1 'polypeptide(L)'
;MARHRSHSVAFKRQVAQEFLSGETLHGLAKRHDLSRNLVRVWVQKYEAGALDDDAAAADTIQVYEARIAARERLVGRQALELEFLKGASRSAPPPRSGPTSVITGPMASPSRRDAG
;
A
#
# COMPACT_ATOMS: atom_id res chain seq x y z
N MET A 1 16.80 6.00 -5.19
CA MET A 1 16.54 6.04 -3.73
C MET A 1 17.86 5.76 -3.01
N ALA A 2 18.26 6.60 -2.05
CA ALA A 2 19.48 6.35 -1.28
C ALA A 2 19.31 5.06 -0.45
N ARG A 3 20.24 4.12 -0.58
CA ARG A 3 20.23 2.86 0.17
C ARG A 3 20.73 3.15 1.58
N HIS A 4 19.81 3.37 2.51
CA HIS A 4 20.14 3.53 3.93
C HIS A 4 20.68 2.21 4.49
N ARG A 5 21.74 2.27 5.32
CA ARG A 5 22.23 1.08 6.04
C ARG A 5 21.19 0.67 7.08
N SER A 6 20.65 -0.54 6.94
CA SER A 6 19.77 -1.14 7.94
C SER A 6 20.56 -2.09 8.82
N HIS A 7 20.38 -1.97 10.13
CA HIS A 7 21.00 -2.86 11.13
C HIS A 7 19.94 -3.77 11.74
N SER A 8 20.31 -5.02 12.03
CA SER A 8 19.41 -5.99 12.67
C SER A 8 19.05 -5.54 14.09
N VAL A 9 17.85 -5.90 14.55
CA VAL A 9 17.38 -5.59 15.92
C VAL A 9 18.31 -6.18 16.98
N ALA A 10 18.84 -7.39 16.74
CA ALA A 10 19.82 -8.03 17.62
C ALA A 10 21.09 -7.19 17.79
N PHE A 11 21.60 -6.62 16.69
CA PHE A 11 22.77 -5.74 16.72
C PHE A 11 22.48 -4.43 17.46
N LYS A 12 21.33 -3.80 17.20
CA LYS A 12 20.91 -2.59 17.93
C LYS A 12 20.83 -2.84 19.44
N ARG A 13 20.27 -3.99 19.83
CA ARG A 13 20.15 -4.42 21.24
C ARG A 13 21.52 -4.64 21.88
N GLN A 14 22.44 -5.30 21.18
CA GLN A 14 23.80 -5.49 21.66
C GLN A 14 24.49 -4.15 21.95
N VAL A 15 24.46 -3.21 20.99
CA VAL A 15 25.11 -1.89 21.15
C VAL A 15 24.50 -1.11 22.32
N ALA A 16 23.18 -1.17 22.52
CA ALA A 16 22.53 -0.53 23.64
C ALA A 16 22.92 -1.15 24.99
N GLN A 17 23.01 -2.48 25.07
CA GLN A 17 23.45 -3.19 26.29
C GLN A 17 24.90 -2.87 26.64
N GLU A 18 25.80 -2.84 25.65
CA GLU A 18 27.20 -2.47 25.87
C GLU A 18 27.31 -1.05 26.41
N PHE A 19 26.54 -0.10 25.88
CA PHE A 19 26.48 1.26 26.42
C PHE A 19 26.02 1.28 27.88
N LEU A 20 24.94 0.55 28.21
CA LEU A 20 24.42 0.44 29.58
C LEU A 20 25.39 -0.28 30.53
N SER A 21 26.27 -1.14 30.01
CA SER A 21 27.35 -1.78 30.78
C SER A 21 28.54 -0.86 31.09
N GLY A 22 28.50 0.39 30.62
CA GLY A 22 29.49 1.42 30.92
C GLY A 22 30.42 1.76 29.77
N GLU A 23 30.21 1.23 28.57
CA GLU A 23 31.01 1.63 27.40
C GLU A 23 30.71 3.05 26.93
N THR A 24 31.72 3.68 26.35
CA THR A 24 31.58 5.07 25.90
C THR A 24 30.92 5.17 24.52
N LEU A 25 30.14 6.23 24.30
CA LEU A 25 29.57 6.54 22.98
C LEU A 25 30.64 6.60 21.88
N HIS A 26 31.83 7.11 22.20
CA HIS A 26 32.93 7.20 21.24
C HIS A 26 33.51 5.82 20.91
N GLY A 27 33.73 4.97 21.92
CA GLY A 27 34.22 3.60 21.72
C GLY A 27 33.28 2.79 20.83
N LEU A 28 31.98 2.84 21.13
CA LEU A 28 30.95 2.16 20.34
C LEU A 28 30.85 2.69 18.91
N ALA A 29 30.84 4.02 18.75
CA ALA A 29 30.81 4.66 17.44
C ALA A 29 32.01 4.24 16.56
N LYS A 30 33.22 4.24 17.14
CA LYS A 30 34.45 3.88 16.43
C LYS A 30 34.51 2.38 16.10
N ARG A 31 34.12 1.51 17.03
CA ARG A 31 34.17 0.05 16.85
C ARG A 31 33.20 -0.43 15.78
N HIS A 32 32.03 0.19 15.68
CA HIS A 32 30.95 -0.28 14.83
C HIS A 32 30.71 0.61 13.58
N ASP A 33 31.56 1.62 13.33
CA ASP A 33 31.38 2.61 12.26
C ASP A 33 29.98 3.27 12.31
N LEU A 34 29.56 3.66 13.52
CA LEU A 34 28.26 4.26 13.79
C LEU A 34 28.42 5.73 14.16
N SER A 35 27.39 6.53 13.86
CA SER A 35 27.33 7.88 14.42
C SER A 35 26.97 7.81 15.91
N ARG A 36 27.60 8.66 16.71
CA ARG A 36 27.28 8.78 18.15
C ARG A 36 25.79 9.08 18.41
N ASN A 37 25.16 9.80 17.48
CA ASN A 37 23.73 10.09 17.56
C ASN A 37 22.88 8.82 17.37
N LEU A 38 23.27 7.95 16.44
CA LEU A 38 22.58 6.68 16.20
C LEU A 38 22.62 5.77 17.43
N VAL A 39 23.77 5.70 18.11
CA VAL A 39 23.91 4.97 19.38
C VAL A 39 22.96 5.52 20.44
N ARG A 40 22.86 6.85 20.62
CA ARG A 40 21.91 7.46 21.57
C ARG A 40 20.46 7.10 21.26
N VAL A 41 20.06 7.19 20.00
CA VAL A 41 18.69 6.84 19.58
C VAL A 41 18.39 5.39 19.88
N TRP A 42 19.34 4.47 19.63
CA TRP A 42 19.15 3.05 19.92
C TRP A 42 19.07 2.75 21.41
N VAL A 43 19.86 3.43 22.24
CA VAL A 43 19.78 3.31 23.71
C VAL A 43 18.41 3.78 24.20
N GLN A 44 17.94 4.96 23.76
CA GLN A 44 16.63 5.48 24.12
C GLN A 44 15.50 4.53 23.69
N LYS A 45 15.57 3.99 22.46
CA LYS A 45 14.59 3.00 21.98
C LYS A 45 14.67 1.69 22.75
N TYR A 46 15.87 1.26 23.15
CA TYR A 46 16.06 0.04 23.95
C TYR A 46 15.42 0.17 25.33
N GLU A 47 15.65 1.29 26.03
CA GLU A 47 15.03 1.57 27.32
C GLU A 47 13.50 1.68 27.22
N ALA A 48 12.99 2.19 26.11
CA ALA A 48 11.56 2.26 25.82
C ALA A 48 10.94 0.93 25.32
N GLY A 49 11.76 -0.11 25.08
CA GLY A 49 11.30 -1.38 24.48
C GLY A 49 10.95 -1.31 22.99
N ALA A 50 11.18 -0.17 22.33
CA ALA A 50 10.75 0.17 20.97
C ALA A 50 11.81 -0.16 19.86
N LEU A 51 12.65 -1.16 20.08
CA LEU A 51 13.68 -1.53 19.09
C LEU A 51 13.13 -2.36 17.92
N ASP A 52 12.02 -3.07 18.13
CA ASP A 52 11.38 -3.92 17.11
C ASP A 52 10.32 -3.16 16.28
N ASP A 53 9.79 -2.04 16.79
CA ASP A 53 8.83 -1.18 16.10
C ASP A 53 9.24 -0.83 14.66
N ASP A 54 10.52 -0.54 14.43
CA ASP A 54 11.03 -0.20 13.09
C ASP A 54 10.96 -1.41 12.13
N ALA A 55 11.20 -2.62 12.64
CA ALA A 55 11.15 -3.85 11.84
C ALA A 55 9.70 -4.26 11.57
N ALA A 56 8.85 -4.21 12.60
CA ALA A 56 7.42 -4.45 12.49
C ALA A 56 6.75 -3.46 11.51
N ALA A 57 7.13 -2.18 11.56
CA ALA A 57 6.65 -1.17 10.61
C ALA A 57 7.06 -1.50 9.17
N ALA A 58 8.31 -1.90 8.93
CA ALA A 58 8.78 -2.25 7.60
C ALA A 58 8.06 -3.47 7.01
N ASP A 59 7.88 -4.53 7.78
CA ASP A 59 7.14 -5.72 7.35
C ASP A 59 5.68 -5.38 7.03
N THR A 60 5.05 -4.55 7.88
CA THR A 60 3.67 -4.10 7.68
C THR A 60 3.53 -3.27 6.39
N ILE A 61 4.50 -2.40 6.09
CA ILE A 61 4.53 -1.62 4.84
C ILE A 61 4.58 -2.54 3.62
N GLN A 62 5.44 -3.56 3.61
CA GLN A 62 5.54 -4.50 2.49
C GLN A 62 4.23 -5.26 2.27
N VAL A 63 3.58 -5.69 3.34
CA VAL A 63 2.26 -6.34 3.25
C VAL A 63 1.22 -5.39 2.66
N TYR A 64 1.23 -4.11 3.05
CA TYR A 64 0.32 -3.13 2.46
C TYR A 64 0.62 -2.86 0.98
N GLU A 65 1.88 -2.73 0.58
CA GLU A 65 2.27 -2.56 -0.82
C GLU A 65 1.80 -3.73 -1.69
N ALA A 66 1.95 -4.98 -1.21
CA ALA A 66 1.46 -6.16 -1.91
C ALA A 66 -0.08 -6.15 -2.06
N ARG A 67 -0.80 -5.76 -1.00
CA ARG A 67 -2.27 -5.61 -1.03
C ARG A 67 -2.73 -4.51 -1.99
N ILE A 68 -2.03 -3.37 -2.00
CA ILE A 68 -2.28 -2.26 -2.93
C ILE A 68 -2.08 -2.73 -4.36
N ALA A 69 -0.94 -3.34 -4.68
CA ALA A 69 -0.66 -3.83 -6.02
C ALA A 69 -1.66 -4.90 -6.49
N ALA A 70 -2.09 -5.80 -5.60
CA ALA A 70 -3.14 -6.78 -5.92
C ALA A 70 -4.47 -6.10 -6.25
N ARG A 71 -4.83 -5.05 -5.49
CA ARG A 71 -6.05 -4.26 -5.71
C ARG A 71 -5.99 -3.48 -7.02
N GLU A 72 -4.88 -2.80 -7.29
CA GLU A 72 -4.67 -2.04 -8.53
C GLU A 72 -4.79 -2.92 -9.77
N ARG A 73 -4.23 -4.15 -9.73
CA ARG A 73 -4.40 -5.13 -10.81
C ARG A 73 -5.87 -5.51 -11.02
N LEU A 74 -6.64 -5.68 -9.95
CA LEU A 74 -8.05 -6.03 -10.04
C LEU A 74 -8.88 -4.86 -10.60
N VAL A 75 -8.60 -3.63 -10.15
CA VAL A 75 -9.21 -2.42 -10.69
C VAL A 75 -8.91 -2.28 -12.18
N GLY A 76 -7.67 -2.55 -12.61
CA GLY A 76 -7.29 -2.55 -14.03
C GLY A 76 -8.09 -3.56 -14.85
N ARG A 77 -8.28 -4.79 -14.35
CA ARG A 77 -9.12 -5.80 -15.01
C ARG A 77 -10.58 -5.35 -15.13
N GLN A 78 -11.14 -4.80 -14.06
CA GLN A 78 -12.52 -4.29 -14.06
C GLN A 78 -12.70 -3.12 -15.04
N ALA A 79 -11.71 -2.23 -15.16
CA ALA A 79 -11.77 -1.14 -16.12
C ALA A 79 -11.83 -1.66 -17.57
N LEU A 80 -11.03 -2.67 -17.91
CA LEU A 80 -11.06 -3.30 -19.23
C LEU A 80 -12.40 -4.00 -19.51
N GLU A 81 -12.94 -4.73 -18.54
CA GLU A 81 -14.26 -5.37 -18.62
C GLU A 81 -15.35 -4.33 -18.91
N LEU A 82 -15.34 -3.21 -18.19
CA LEU A 82 -16.31 -2.13 -18.38
C LEU A 82 -16.21 -1.49 -19.75
N GLU A 83 -15.00 -1.20 -20.24
CA GLU A 83 -14.83 -0.65 -21.59
C GLU A 83 -15.25 -1.64 -22.67
N PHE A 84 -15.00 -2.94 -22.48
CA PHE A 84 -15.49 -3.99 -23.36
C PHE A 84 -17.02 -4.02 -23.41
N LEU A 85 -17.70 -4.05 -22.26
CA LEU A 85 -19.16 -4.09 -22.18
C LEU A 85 -19.81 -2.82 -22.72
N LYS A 86 -19.25 -1.64 -22.40
CA LYS A 86 -19.70 -0.37 -22.97
C LYS A 86 -19.53 -0.36 -24.49
N GLY A 87 -18.40 -0.85 -24.99
CA GLY A 87 -18.15 -1.03 -26.42
C GLY A 87 -19.24 -1.87 -27.07
N ALA A 88 -19.47 -3.09 -26.55
CA ALA A 88 -20.48 -4.01 -27.05
C ALA A 88 -21.90 -3.40 -27.04
N SER A 89 -22.27 -2.67 -25.98
CA SER A 89 -23.58 -1.99 -25.90
C SER A 89 -23.76 -0.87 -26.92
N ARG A 90 -22.69 -0.17 -27.31
CA ARG A 90 -22.71 0.85 -28.38
C ARG A 90 -22.76 0.21 -29.77
N SER A 91 -22.21 -0.99 -29.91
CA SER A 91 -22.23 -1.78 -31.15
C SER A 91 -23.51 -2.58 -31.35
N ALA A 92 -24.34 -2.72 -30.30
CA ALA A 92 -25.59 -3.45 -30.37
C ALA A 92 -26.52 -2.77 -31.40
N PRO A 93 -27.13 -3.53 -32.33
CA PRO A 93 -28.13 -2.98 -33.24
C PRO A 93 -29.22 -2.28 -32.42
N PRO A 94 -29.70 -1.09 -32.85
CA PRO A 94 -30.88 -0.51 -32.22
C PRO A 94 -31.99 -1.56 -32.20
N PRO A 95 -32.81 -1.61 -31.13
CA PRO A 95 -33.93 -2.54 -31.10
C PRO A 95 -34.70 -2.36 -32.41
N ARG A 96 -34.81 -3.44 -33.21
CA ARG A 96 -35.64 -3.41 -34.41
C ARG A 96 -37.00 -2.95 -33.92
N SER A 97 -37.48 -1.79 -34.41
CA SER A 97 -38.85 -1.38 -34.17
C SER A 97 -39.72 -2.60 -34.39
N GLY A 98 -40.30 -3.14 -33.31
CA GLY A 98 -41.35 -4.12 -33.41
C GLY A 98 -42.43 -3.55 -34.32
N PRO A 99 -43.23 -4.40 -34.99
CA PRO A 99 -44.28 -3.92 -35.90
C PRO A 99 -45.07 -2.84 -35.18
N THR A 100 -45.00 -1.61 -35.69
CA THR A 100 -45.77 -0.47 -35.22
C THR A 100 -47.23 -0.82 -35.44
N SER A 101 -47.84 -1.47 -34.45
CA SER A 101 -49.28 -1.67 -34.41
C SER A 101 -49.89 -0.27 -34.27
N VAL A 102 -50.60 0.18 -35.30
CA VAL A 102 -51.30 1.49 -35.32
C VAL A 102 -52.31 1.62 -34.16
N ILE A 103 -52.70 0.51 -33.54
CA ILE A 103 -53.66 0.47 -32.42
C ILE A 103 -52.98 0.70 -31.06
N THR A 104 -51.66 0.47 -30.95
CA THR A 104 -50.93 0.63 -29.67
C THR A 104 -49.74 1.56 -29.89
N GLY A 105 -49.80 2.76 -29.29
CA GLY A 105 -48.74 3.76 -29.36
C GLY A 105 -47.36 3.22 -28.95
N PRO A 106 -46.27 3.89 -29.36
CA PRO A 106 -44.90 3.40 -29.11
C PRO A 106 -44.67 3.14 -27.63
N MET A 107 -43.99 2.03 -27.31
CA MET A 107 -43.59 1.73 -25.93
C MET A 107 -42.79 2.92 -25.39
N ALA A 108 -43.28 3.53 -24.31
CA ALA A 108 -42.61 4.63 -23.65
C ALA A 108 -41.17 4.23 -23.32
N SER A 109 -40.21 5.03 -23.79
CA SER A 109 -38.81 4.84 -23.46
C SER A 109 -38.64 4.85 -21.94
N PRO A 110 -37.92 3.89 -21.33
CA PRO A 110 -37.64 3.96 -19.91
C PRO A 110 -36.82 5.23 -19.65
N SER A 111 -37.36 6.15 -18.85
CA SER A 111 -36.64 7.36 -18.48
C SER A 111 -35.37 6.97 -17.71
N ARG A 112 -34.26 7.68 -17.96
CA ARG A 112 -33.06 7.54 -17.14
C ARG A 112 -33.45 7.87 -15.70
N ARG A 113 -33.36 6.86 -14.83
CA ARG A 113 -33.38 7.07 -13.38
C ARG A 113 -32.01 7.63 -13.03
N ASP A 114 -31.95 8.92 -12.74
CA ASP A 114 -30.76 9.54 -12.18
C ASP A 114 -30.46 8.89 -10.82
N ALA A 115 -29.21 8.47 -10.64
CA ALA A 115 -28.73 7.91 -9.38
C ALA A 115 -28.30 9.07 -8.48
N GLY A 116 -28.99 9.22 -7.35
CA GLY A 116 -28.49 9.92 -6.16
C GLY A 116 -27.66 8.99 -5.28
#